data_AF-A0A7J3QZQ5-F1
#
_entry.id   AF-A0A7J3QZQ5-F1
#
_cell.length_a   1.000
_cell.length_b   1.000
_cell.length_c   1.000
_cell.angle_alpha   90.00
_cell.angle_beta   90.00
_cell.angle_gamma   90.00
#
_symmetry.space_group_name_H-M   'P 1'
#
loop_
_entity.id
_entity.type
_entity.pdbx_description
1 polymer ?
#
loop_
_entity_poly.entity_id
_entity_poly.type
_entity_poly.pdbx_seq_one_letter_code
_entity_poly.pdbx_strand_id
1 'polypeptide(L)'
;MTEQKFNLVFVFLDTDKYASPFDMLVTIDAFPDATLLKYENVTGEDAARIVYDTIFPRGPEGAKYTKIFINGSNFDQVNSVLEQTRKCMFPPFENSIIVDPRGAYSTAAAAVAKTLGLSLEKGFGSLEGKNITVLAGTGPVGQTAARLYASEKANVIITSRSIQKATATAAEINREFGGEYVKGVEAKTVAETGTAIQNAEIVLAAGAGGIQLLTKDTLRNYGKKCRVAADVNAIPPVGIEGLDSNADGKEFQPGIFGIGALAIGRLKIKIETELIKRAAASPKGLFDYAVAYEIGKKSVLKKLEKIAK
;
A
#
# COMPACT_ATOMS: atom_id res chain seq x y z
N MET A 1 18.14 6.51 -41.86
CA MET A 1 16.95 6.96 -41.10
C MET A 1 17.43 7.19 -39.67
N THR A 2 17.40 8.43 -39.19
CA THR A 2 17.74 8.74 -37.79
C THR A 2 16.71 8.05 -36.90
N GLU A 3 17.19 7.24 -35.95
CA GLU A 3 16.35 6.57 -34.97
C GLU A 3 15.50 7.62 -34.24
N GLN A 4 14.17 7.51 -34.35
CA GLN A 4 13.26 8.48 -33.72
C GLN A 4 13.41 8.33 -32.20
N LYS A 5 13.93 9.38 -31.54
CA LYS A 5 14.06 9.40 -30.08
C LYS A 5 12.70 9.68 -29.45
N PHE A 6 12.31 8.86 -28.47
CA PHE A 6 11.05 9.00 -27.75
C PHE A 6 11.30 9.52 -26.32
N ASN A 7 10.63 10.61 -25.93
CA ASN A 7 10.65 11.10 -24.55
C ASN A 7 9.83 10.19 -23.63
N LEU A 8 10.25 10.05 -22.37
CA LEU A 8 9.46 9.34 -21.36
C LEU A 8 8.26 10.21 -20.97
N VAL A 9 7.05 9.63 -21.03
CA VAL A 9 5.80 10.31 -20.68
C VAL A 9 5.07 9.51 -19.62
N PHE A 10 4.62 10.18 -18.55
CA PHE A 10 3.69 9.63 -17.58
C PHE A 10 2.33 10.30 -17.74
N VAL A 11 1.29 9.49 -17.97
CA VAL A 11 -0.11 9.90 -18.03
C VAL A 11 -0.77 9.53 -16.71
N PHE A 12 -1.04 10.53 -15.89
CA PHE A 12 -1.75 10.37 -14.62
C PHE A 12 -3.26 10.37 -14.88
N LEU A 13 -3.91 9.27 -14.51
CA LEU A 13 -5.36 9.11 -14.48
C LEU A 13 -5.80 9.16 -13.02
N ASP A 14 -6.24 10.33 -12.55
CA ASP A 14 -6.72 10.52 -11.19
C ASP A 14 -8.25 10.53 -11.17
N THR A 15 -8.86 9.65 -10.37
CA THR A 15 -10.33 9.59 -10.25
C THR A 15 -10.89 10.77 -9.45
N ASP A 16 -10.05 11.47 -8.69
CA ASP A 16 -10.50 12.58 -7.87
C ASP A 16 -10.53 13.91 -8.65
N LYS A 17 -11.18 14.91 -8.06
CA LYS A 17 -11.28 16.26 -8.62
C LYS A 17 -9.93 16.91 -8.92
N TYR A 18 -8.91 16.60 -8.12
CA TYR A 18 -7.57 17.15 -8.27
C TYR A 18 -6.55 16.03 -8.18
N ALA A 19 -5.62 16.03 -9.14
CA ALA A 19 -4.53 15.08 -9.17
C ALA A 19 -3.62 15.25 -7.95
N SER A 20 -3.17 14.13 -7.38
CA SER A 20 -2.21 14.12 -6.29
C SER A 20 -0.88 14.79 -6.66
N PRO A 21 -0.49 15.92 -6.03
CA PRO A 21 0.85 16.48 -6.27
C PRO A 21 1.95 15.56 -5.75
N PHE A 22 1.67 14.71 -4.76
CA PHE A 22 2.66 13.83 -4.13
C PHE A 22 3.33 12.92 -5.17
N ASP A 23 2.52 12.16 -5.91
CA ASP A 23 3.02 11.09 -6.78
C ASP A 23 3.63 11.69 -8.07
N MET A 24 3.16 12.87 -8.48
CA MET A 24 3.80 13.66 -9.54
C MET A 24 5.19 14.17 -9.12
N LEU A 25 5.34 14.68 -7.89
CA LEU A 25 6.64 15.14 -7.37
C LEU A 25 7.63 13.98 -7.27
N VAL A 26 7.21 12.81 -6.77
CA VAL A 26 8.07 11.61 -6.73
C VAL A 26 8.48 11.18 -8.14
N THR A 27 7.59 11.30 -9.12
CA THR A 27 7.90 10.98 -10.52
C THR A 27 8.90 11.96 -11.13
N ILE A 28 8.74 13.27 -10.88
CA ILE A 28 9.67 14.31 -11.33
C ILE A 28 11.05 14.10 -10.71
N ASP A 29 11.13 13.83 -9.41
CA ASP A 29 12.41 13.57 -8.72
C ASP A 29 13.10 12.30 -9.26
N ALA A 30 12.33 11.29 -9.67
CA ALA A 30 12.85 10.07 -10.27
C ALA A 30 13.29 10.25 -11.72
N PHE A 31 12.59 11.09 -12.49
CA PHE A 31 12.82 11.35 -13.91
C PHE A 31 12.60 12.83 -14.25
N PRO A 32 13.60 13.70 -14.04
CA PRO A 32 13.47 15.16 -14.24
C PRO A 32 13.11 15.57 -15.68
N ASP A 33 13.51 14.78 -16.68
CA ASP A 33 13.24 15.03 -18.10
C ASP A 33 11.92 14.39 -18.59
N ALA A 34 11.19 13.70 -17.72
CA ALA A 34 9.91 13.09 -18.11
C ALA A 34 8.82 14.15 -18.26
N THR A 35 7.97 13.96 -19.26
CA THR A 35 6.77 14.78 -19.43
C THR A 35 5.61 14.16 -18.65
N LEU A 36 4.92 14.96 -17.84
CA LEU A 36 3.75 14.55 -17.09
C LEU A 36 2.50 15.13 -17.73
N LEU A 37 1.56 14.27 -18.10
CA LEU A 37 0.20 14.62 -18.48
C LEU A 37 -0.73 14.16 -17.36
N LYS A 38 -1.76 14.94 -17.06
CA LYS A 38 -2.75 14.57 -16.03
C LYS A 38 -4.18 14.73 -16.53
N TYR A 39 -5.02 13.80 -16.11
CA TYR A 39 -6.47 13.82 -16.26
C TYR A 39 -7.07 13.64 -14.87
N GLU A 40 -8.06 14.47 -14.55
CA GLU A 40 -8.73 14.53 -13.24
C GLU A 40 -10.21 14.18 -13.42
N ASN A 41 -10.86 13.65 -12.39
CA ASN A 41 -12.21 13.08 -12.45
C ASN A 41 -12.35 11.94 -13.46
N VAL A 42 -11.29 11.15 -13.68
CA VAL A 42 -11.30 10.07 -14.67
C VAL A 42 -12.24 8.96 -14.22
N THR A 43 -13.23 8.66 -15.05
CA THR A 43 -14.08 7.47 -14.90
C THR A 43 -13.53 6.28 -15.70
N GLY A 44 -14.07 5.08 -15.48
CA GLY A 44 -13.71 3.92 -16.31
C GLY A 44 -13.99 4.13 -17.81
N GLU A 45 -15.03 4.88 -18.17
CA GLU A 45 -15.35 5.21 -19.56
C GLU A 45 -14.32 6.17 -20.16
N ASP A 46 -13.96 7.22 -19.42
CA ASP A 46 -12.93 8.17 -19.84
C ASP A 46 -11.57 7.49 -20.02
N ALA A 47 -11.22 6.56 -19.11
CA ALA A 47 -9.97 5.82 -19.16
C ALA A 47 -9.78 5.10 -20.49
N ALA A 48 -10.83 4.46 -21.04
CA ALA A 48 -10.72 3.77 -22.32
C ALA A 48 -10.35 4.71 -23.46
N ARG A 49 -10.99 5.88 -23.53
CA ARG A 49 -10.75 6.89 -24.56
C ARG A 49 -9.34 7.47 -24.46
N ILE A 50 -8.93 7.85 -23.25
CA ILE A 50 -7.60 8.40 -22.99
C ILE A 50 -6.51 7.36 -23.34
N VAL A 51 -6.72 6.08 -23.01
CA VAL A 51 -5.74 5.02 -23.28
C VAL A 51 -5.55 4.80 -24.78
N TYR A 52 -6.62 4.75 -25.57
CA TYR A 52 -6.50 4.66 -27.03
C TYR A 52 -5.70 5.84 -27.60
N ASP A 53 -5.97 7.06 -27.14
CA ASP A 53 -5.22 8.26 -27.55
C ASP A 53 -3.76 8.27 -27.04
N THR A 54 -3.44 7.42 -26.06
CA THR A 54 -2.09 7.30 -25.50
C THR A 54 -1.23 6.27 -26.25
N ILE A 55 -1.83 5.17 -26.73
CA ILE A 55 -1.07 4.04 -27.30
C ILE A 55 -0.79 4.17 -28.80
N PHE A 56 -1.63 4.84 -29.58
CA PHE A 56 -1.48 4.91 -31.04
C PHE A 56 -0.50 5.96 -31.60
N PRO A 57 -0.45 7.22 -31.10
CA PRO A 57 0.22 8.31 -31.82
C PRO A 57 1.73 8.16 -32.02
N ARG A 58 2.38 7.31 -31.21
CA ARG A 58 3.84 7.12 -31.20
C ARG A 58 4.27 5.79 -31.85
N GLY A 59 3.32 5.07 -32.44
CA GLY A 59 3.51 3.70 -32.93
C GLY A 59 3.91 2.71 -31.84
N PRO A 60 4.09 1.42 -32.19
CA PRO A 60 4.42 0.38 -31.22
C PRO A 60 5.74 0.62 -30.45
N GLU A 61 6.75 1.19 -31.11
CA GLU A 61 8.03 1.50 -30.46
C GLU A 61 7.92 2.67 -29.48
N GLY A 62 7.20 3.73 -29.85
CA GLY A 62 7.03 4.89 -28.99
C GLY A 62 6.06 4.67 -27.83
N ALA A 63 5.08 3.76 -27.97
CA ALA A 63 4.18 3.36 -26.90
C ALA A 63 4.94 2.84 -25.66
N LYS A 64 6.08 2.18 -25.86
CA LYS A 64 6.95 1.69 -24.77
C LYS A 64 7.51 2.82 -23.89
N TYR A 65 7.46 4.07 -24.34
CA TYR A 65 7.93 5.25 -23.60
C TYR A 65 6.79 6.05 -22.96
N THR A 66 5.56 5.54 -23.04
CA THR A 66 4.42 6.12 -22.33
C THR A 66 3.99 5.17 -21.20
N LYS A 67 3.77 5.75 -20.02
CA LYS A 67 3.42 5.05 -18.78
C LYS A 67 2.11 5.62 -18.27
N ILE A 68 1.28 4.76 -17.70
CA ILE A 68 0.03 5.18 -17.07
C ILE A 68 0.20 5.08 -15.56
N PHE A 69 -0.18 6.12 -14.84
CA PHE A 69 -0.25 6.12 -13.39
C PHE A 69 -1.70 6.33 -12.97
N ILE A 70 -2.31 5.33 -12.33
CA ILE A 70 -3.69 5.37 -11.87
C ILE A 70 -3.71 5.72 -10.38
N ASN A 71 -4.50 6.73 -10.04
CA ASN A 71 -4.60 7.26 -8.69
C ASN A 71 -6.06 7.66 -8.37
N GLY A 72 -6.34 7.92 -7.10
CA GLY A 72 -7.68 8.28 -6.64
C GLY A 72 -7.95 7.83 -5.21
N SER A 73 -8.89 8.50 -4.56
CA SER A 73 -9.28 8.22 -3.18
C SER A 73 -10.33 7.11 -3.05
N ASN A 74 -11.13 6.88 -4.11
CA ASN A 74 -12.17 5.86 -4.16
C ASN A 74 -11.65 4.58 -4.84
N PHE A 75 -11.48 3.52 -4.06
CA PHE A 75 -10.96 2.23 -4.55
C PHE A 75 -11.80 1.61 -5.67
N ASP A 76 -13.12 1.71 -5.60
CA ASP A 76 -14.00 1.12 -6.62
C ASP A 76 -13.84 1.85 -7.97
N GLN A 77 -13.70 3.18 -7.93
CA GLN A 77 -13.44 3.98 -9.13
C GLN A 77 -12.05 3.71 -9.70
N VAL A 78 -11.02 3.64 -8.84
CA VAL A 78 -9.65 3.29 -9.26
C VAL A 78 -9.63 1.91 -9.91
N ASN A 79 -10.28 0.91 -9.29
CA ASN A 79 -10.36 -0.44 -9.83
C ASN A 79 -11.09 -0.46 -11.19
N SER A 80 -12.17 0.32 -11.33
CA SER A 80 -12.87 0.49 -12.61
C SER A 80 -11.96 1.09 -13.68
N VAL A 81 -11.23 2.17 -13.38
CA VAL A 81 -10.24 2.77 -14.29
C VAL A 81 -9.13 1.78 -14.67
N LEU A 82 -8.61 1.02 -13.70
CA LEU A 82 -7.61 -0.02 -13.95
C LEU A 82 -8.13 -1.11 -14.87
N GLU A 83 -9.33 -1.63 -14.60
CA GLU A 83 -9.93 -2.69 -15.41
C GLU A 83 -10.12 -2.24 -16.86
N GLN A 84 -10.67 -1.04 -17.08
CA GLN A 84 -10.87 -0.49 -18.42
C GLN A 84 -9.54 -0.18 -19.12
N THR A 85 -8.58 0.40 -18.41
CA THR A 85 -7.22 0.63 -18.93
C THR A 85 -6.60 -0.66 -19.43
N ARG A 86 -6.69 -1.75 -18.65
CA ARG A 86 -6.15 -3.06 -19.04
C ARG A 86 -6.86 -3.66 -20.24
N LYS A 87 -8.18 -3.51 -20.34
CA LYS A 87 -8.98 -4.00 -21.47
C LYS A 87 -8.62 -3.32 -22.80
N CYS A 88 -8.14 -2.08 -22.76
CA CYS A 88 -7.73 -1.34 -23.95
C CYS A 88 -6.33 -1.70 -24.47
N MET A 89 -5.52 -2.44 -23.71
CA MET A 89 -4.16 -2.82 -24.11
C MET A 89 -4.16 -4.12 -24.91
N PHE A 90 -3.52 -4.13 -26.07
CA PHE A 90 -3.40 -5.34 -26.92
C PHE A 90 -2.11 -5.29 -27.75
N PRO A 91 -1.44 -6.42 -28.03
CA PRO A 91 -0.20 -6.40 -28.81
C PRO A 91 -0.40 -5.79 -30.21
N PRO A 92 0.55 -4.96 -30.69
CA PRO A 92 1.80 -4.52 -30.05
C PRO A 92 1.66 -3.19 -29.25
N PHE A 93 0.45 -2.71 -29.00
CA PHE A 93 0.12 -1.46 -28.32
C PHE A 93 -0.19 -1.69 -26.84
N GLU A 94 0.86 -1.70 -26.02
CA GLU A 94 0.78 -1.92 -24.58
C GLU A 94 1.62 -0.85 -23.84
N ASN A 95 1.15 -0.42 -22.66
CA ASN A 95 1.93 0.43 -21.73
C ASN A 95 2.13 -0.25 -20.38
N SER A 96 3.09 0.24 -19.60
CA SER A 96 3.19 -0.06 -18.18
C SER A 96 2.19 0.77 -17.38
N ILE A 97 1.52 0.13 -16.42
CA ILE A 97 0.49 0.73 -15.57
C ILE A 97 0.97 0.66 -14.12
N ILE A 98 1.09 1.81 -13.47
CA ILE A 98 1.31 1.95 -12.03
C ILE A 98 -0.03 2.23 -11.38
N VAL A 99 -0.30 1.61 -10.23
CA VAL A 99 -1.51 1.88 -9.44
C VAL A 99 -1.09 2.13 -8.00
N ASP A 100 -1.40 3.30 -7.46
CA ASP A 100 -1.13 3.61 -6.05
C ASP A 100 -2.15 4.60 -5.46
N PRO A 101 -3.36 4.12 -5.09
CA PRO A 101 -4.49 4.99 -4.79
C PRO A 101 -4.23 5.83 -3.53
N ARG A 102 -3.94 7.12 -3.71
CA ARG A 102 -3.48 8.05 -2.65
C ARG A 102 -2.36 7.46 -1.79
N GLY A 103 -1.44 6.73 -2.41
CA GLY A 103 -0.31 6.10 -1.73
C GLY A 103 -0.67 4.87 -0.90
N ALA A 104 -1.90 4.33 -1.03
CA ALA A 104 -2.35 3.22 -0.20
C ALA A 104 -1.55 1.93 -0.40
N TYR A 105 -1.15 1.62 -1.64
CA TYR A 105 -0.42 0.40 -1.95
C TYR A 105 1.01 0.49 -1.45
N SER A 106 1.70 1.59 -1.75
CA SER A 106 3.07 1.80 -1.29
C SER A 106 3.17 1.95 0.24
N THR A 107 2.18 2.58 0.89
CA THR A 107 2.11 2.69 2.36
C THR A 107 1.89 1.34 3.00
N ALA A 108 0.91 0.56 2.52
CA ALA A 108 0.65 -0.79 3.03
C ALA A 108 1.85 -1.71 2.83
N ALA A 109 2.46 -1.70 1.64
CA ALA A 109 3.67 -2.45 1.34
C ALA A 109 4.82 -2.09 2.28
N ALA A 110 5.04 -0.80 2.55
CA ALA A 110 6.05 -0.35 3.48
C ALA A 110 5.75 -0.81 4.92
N ALA A 111 4.49 -0.72 5.37
CA ALA A 111 4.09 -1.12 6.70
C ALA A 111 4.31 -2.62 6.92
N VAL A 112 3.81 -3.47 6.01
CA VAL A 112 3.95 -4.94 6.09
C VAL A 112 5.42 -5.37 5.98
N ALA A 113 6.18 -4.76 5.06
CA ALA A 113 7.61 -5.08 4.94
C ALA A 113 8.37 -4.71 6.22
N LYS A 114 8.06 -3.58 6.86
CA LYS A 114 8.71 -3.18 8.11
C LYS A 114 8.33 -4.06 9.29
N THR A 115 7.06 -4.46 9.42
CA THR A 115 6.65 -5.38 10.49
C THR A 115 7.28 -6.76 10.30
N LEU A 116 7.37 -7.27 9.06
CA LEU A 116 8.15 -8.48 8.74
C LEU A 116 9.63 -8.31 9.13
N GLY A 117 10.27 -7.24 8.66
CA GLY A 117 11.69 -7.00 8.90
C GLY A 117 12.02 -6.92 10.39
N LEU A 118 11.20 -6.20 11.17
CA LEU A 118 11.36 -6.10 12.62
C LEU A 118 11.08 -7.43 13.33
N SER A 119 10.07 -8.18 12.89
CA SER A 119 9.78 -9.51 13.43
C SER A 119 10.98 -10.45 13.26
N LEU A 120 11.61 -10.44 12.08
CA LEU A 120 12.83 -11.22 11.82
C LEU A 120 14.01 -10.72 12.64
N GLU A 121 14.25 -9.41 12.68
CA GLU A 121 15.36 -8.78 13.43
C GLU A 121 15.33 -9.15 14.92
N LYS A 122 14.15 -9.18 15.52
CA LYS A 122 13.95 -9.50 16.94
C LYS A 122 13.83 -11.00 17.23
N GLY A 123 13.93 -11.86 16.22
CA GLY A 123 13.80 -13.31 16.39
C GLY A 123 12.36 -13.78 16.67
N PHE A 124 11.35 -13.00 16.29
CA PHE A 124 9.94 -13.38 16.43
C PHE A 124 9.44 -14.26 15.28
N GLY A 125 10.24 -14.46 14.23
CA GLY A 125 9.94 -15.35 13.10
C GLY A 125 9.30 -14.64 11.89
N SER A 126 8.91 -15.43 10.89
CA SER A 126 8.20 -14.96 9.68
C SER A 126 6.75 -14.55 9.99
N LEU A 127 6.00 -14.06 8.99
CA LEU A 127 4.58 -13.71 9.15
C LEU A 127 3.63 -14.92 9.01
N GLU A 128 4.12 -16.06 8.52
CA GLU A 128 3.31 -17.27 8.30
C GLU A 128 2.71 -17.76 9.62
N GLY A 129 1.38 -17.93 9.65
CA GLY A 129 0.63 -18.36 10.84
C GLY A 129 0.53 -17.32 11.96
N LYS A 130 1.16 -16.14 11.85
CA LYS A 130 1.08 -15.10 12.89
C LYS A 130 -0.31 -14.49 12.96
N ASN A 131 -0.72 -14.14 14.17
CA ASN A 131 -1.96 -13.39 14.39
C ASN A 131 -1.73 -11.89 14.23
N ILE A 132 -2.45 -11.25 13.32
CA ILE A 132 -2.26 -9.84 12.97
C ILE A 132 -3.61 -9.12 13.04
N THR A 133 -3.66 -7.99 13.74
CA THR A 133 -4.86 -7.16 13.76
C THR A 133 -4.59 -5.83 13.06
N VAL A 134 -5.34 -5.55 11.99
CA VAL A 134 -5.35 -4.28 11.28
C VAL A 134 -6.54 -3.45 11.73
N LEU A 135 -6.28 -2.45 12.57
CA LEU A 135 -7.29 -1.55 13.11
C LEU A 135 -7.75 -0.55 12.05
N ALA A 136 -9.05 -0.28 11.98
CA ALA A 136 -9.68 0.50 10.91
C ALA A 136 -9.31 -0.03 9.51
N GLY A 137 -9.25 -1.37 9.39
CA GLY A 137 -8.71 -2.10 8.24
C GLY A 137 -9.55 -2.05 6.97
N THR A 138 -10.70 -1.36 6.95
CA THR A 138 -11.56 -1.25 5.76
C THR A 138 -11.23 -0.04 4.88
N GLY A 139 -10.35 0.85 5.33
CA GLY A 139 -9.83 1.94 4.50
C GLY A 139 -8.72 1.48 3.55
N PRO A 140 -8.46 2.20 2.45
CA PRO A 140 -7.42 1.92 1.44
C PRO A 140 -6.15 1.19 1.91
N VAL A 141 -5.42 1.79 2.85
CA VAL A 141 -4.17 1.24 3.40
C VAL A 141 -4.44 -0.05 4.16
N GLY A 142 -5.48 -0.08 4.99
CA GLY A 142 -5.81 -1.22 5.84
C GLY A 142 -6.17 -2.47 5.05
N GLN A 143 -7.03 -2.34 4.03
CA GLN A 143 -7.44 -3.49 3.22
C GLN A 143 -6.29 -3.98 2.33
N THR A 144 -5.41 -3.08 1.88
CA THR A 144 -4.20 -3.49 1.15
C THR A 144 -3.22 -4.20 2.08
N ALA A 145 -3.00 -3.69 3.29
CA ALA A 145 -2.13 -4.36 4.28
C ALA A 145 -2.67 -5.74 4.66
N ALA A 146 -3.99 -5.88 4.81
CA ALA A 146 -4.62 -7.16 5.06
C ALA A 146 -4.40 -8.18 3.92
N ARG A 147 -4.50 -7.75 2.65
CA ARG A 147 -4.13 -8.59 1.49
C ARG A 147 -2.67 -9.05 1.56
N LEU A 148 -1.76 -8.14 1.89
CA LEU A 148 -0.33 -8.44 1.97
C LEU A 148 0.03 -9.35 3.15
N TYR A 149 -0.64 -9.20 4.30
CA TYR A 149 -0.47 -10.14 5.40
C TYR A 149 -1.07 -11.53 5.06
N ALA A 150 -2.22 -11.56 4.39
CA ALA A 150 -2.82 -12.81 3.92
C ALA A 150 -1.94 -13.52 2.87
N SER A 151 -1.26 -12.79 1.98
CA SER A 151 -0.33 -13.38 1.02
C SER A 151 0.91 -14.01 1.66
N GLU A 152 1.27 -13.58 2.88
CA GLU A 152 2.26 -14.22 3.75
C GLU A 152 1.67 -15.35 4.62
N LYS A 153 0.41 -15.73 4.38
CA LYS A 153 -0.35 -16.73 5.14
C LYS A 153 -0.48 -16.41 6.64
N ALA A 154 -0.56 -15.13 6.98
CA ALA A 154 -0.89 -14.70 8.34
C ALA A 154 -2.39 -14.88 8.62
N ASN A 155 -2.74 -14.99 9.91
CA ASN A 155 -4.11 -14.96 10.40
C ASN A 155 -4.49 -13.52 10.72
N VAL A 156 -5.28 -12.89 9.84
CA VAL A 156 -5.56 -11.45 9.88
C VAL A 156 -6.96 -11.18 10.44
N ILE A 157 -7.05 -10.24 11.38
CA ILE A 157 -8.29 -9.56 11.76
C ILE A 157 -8.27 -8.15 11.17
N ILE A 158 -9.32 -7.78 10.43
CA ILE A 158 -9.57 -6.38 10.06
C ILE A 158 -10.71 -5.84 10.92
N THR A 159 -10.52 -4.66 11.50
CA THR A 159 -11.59 -4.02 12.28
C THR A 159 -12.28 -2.90 11.51
N SER A 160 -13.56 -2.70 11.81
CA SER A 160 -14.37 -1.61 11.28
C SER A 160 -15.42 -1.19 12.31
N ARG A 161 -15.94 0.03 12.18
CA ARG A 161 -17.14 0.46 12.92
C ARG A 161 -18.43 -0.18 12.38
N SER A 162 -18.37 -0.89 11.26
CA SER A 162 -19.49 -1.63 10.68
C SER A 162 -19.05 -3.06 10.43
N ILE A 163 -19.72 -4.01 11.09
CA ILE A 163 -19.49 -5.44 10.86
C ILE A 163 -19.64 -5.81 9.38
N GLN A 164 -20.66 -5.26 8.69
CA GLN A 164 -20.93 -5.56 7.28
C GLN A 164 -19.74 -5.15 6.39
N LYS A 165 -19.16 -3.97 6.63
CA LYS A 165 -17.96 -3.54 5.89
C LYS A 165 -16.77 -4.45 6.20
N ALA A 166 -16.54 -4.79 7.47
CA ALA A 166 -15.43 -5.67 7.83
C ALA A 166 -15.56 -7.07 7.22
N THR A 167 -16.74 -7.67 7.27
CA THR A 167 -16.98 -9.02 6.73
C THR A 167 -16.92 -9.03 5.21
N ALA A 168 -17.47 -8.02 4.53
CA ALA A 168 -17.39 -7.90 3.08
C ALA A 168 -15.94 -7.78 2.60
N THR A 169 -15.14 -6.89 3.20
CA THR A 169 -13.72 -6.75 2.87
C THR A 169 -12.95 -8.04 3.14
N ALA A 170 -13.19 -8.71 4.27
CA ALA A 170 -12.52 -9.97 4.58
C ALA A 170 -12.86 -11.09 3.58
N ALA A 171 -14.14 -11.20 3.19
CA ALA A 171 -14.60 -12.17 2.21
C ALA A 171 -13.99 -11.92 0.82
N GLU A 172 -13.87 -10.66 0.41
CA GLU A 172 -13.22 -10.30 -0.85
C GLU A 172 -11.75 -10.74 -0.88
N ILE A 173 -11.00 -10.46 0.19
CA ILE A 173 -9.58 -10.83 0.29
C ILE A 173 -9.43 -12.35 0.33
N ASN A 174 -10.25 -13.06 1.11
CA ASN A 174 -10.20 -14.53 1.17
C ASN A 174 -10.49 -15.19 -0.18
N ARG A 175 -11.41 -14.62 -0.96
CA ARG A 175 -11.71 -15.09 -2.33
C ARG A 175 -10.51 -14.94 -3.27
N GLU A 176 -9.72 -13.88 -3.11
CA GLU A 176 -8.50 -13.64 -3.88
C GLU A 176 -7.43 -14.72 -3.62
N PHE A 177 -7.27 -15.15 -2.37
CA PHE A 177 -6.21 -16.08 -1.95
C PHE A 177 -6.64 -17.55 -1.80
N GLY A 178 -7.92 -17.86 -2.00
CA GLY A 178 -8.43 -19.24 -1.95
C GLY A 178 -8.35 -19.90 -0.57
N GLY A 179 -8.51 -19.14 0.52
CA GLY A 179 -8.44 -19.63 1.89
C GLY A 179 -9.06 -18.68 2.93
N GLU A 180 -9.13 -19.09 4.19
CA GLU A 180 -9.71 -18.30 5.30
C GLU A 180 -8.61 -17.60 6.13
N TYR A 181 -7.90 -16.66 5.51
CA TYR A 181 -6.82 -15.92 6.17
C TYR A 181 -7.30 -14.68 6.92
N VAL A 182 -8.38 -14.05 6.46
CA VAL A 182 -8.87 -12.77 6.98
C VAL A 182 -10.24 -12.91 7.64
N LYS A 183 -10.42 -12.30 8.81
CA LYS A 183 -11.71 -12.20 9.51
C LYS A 183 -12.07 -10.74 9.76
N GLY A 184 -13.33 -10.40 9.48
CA GLY A 184 -13.89 -9.09 9.78
C GLY A 184 -14.45 -9.02 11.18
N VAL A 185 -14.07 -8.01 11.97
CA VAL A 185 -14.55 -7.78 13.33
C VAL A 185 -15.08 -6.36 13.47
N GLU A 186 -16.18 -6.19 14.20
CA GLU A 186 -16.67 -4.87 14.57
C GLU A 186 -15.92 -4.35 15.80
N ALA A 187 -15.43 -3.11 15.72
CA ALA A 187 -14.85 -2.38 16.84
C ALA A 187 -15.27 -0.91 16.76
N LYS A 188 -16.15 -0.50 17.68
CA LYS A 188 -16.65 0.88 17.85
C LYS A 188 -16.12 1.51 19.14
N THR A 189 -15.83 0.68 20.13
CA THR A 189 -15.42 1.08 21.46
C THR A 189 -13.98 0.66 21.76
N VAL A 190 -13.42 1.26 22.82
CA VAL A 190 -12.10 0.91 23.35
C VAL A 190 -12.04 -0.56 23.78
N ALA A 191 -13.11 -1.07 24.40
CA ALA A 191 -13.19 -2.46 24.86
C ALA A 191 -13.21 -3.45 23.68
N GLU A 192 -14.01 -3.17 22.64
CA GLU A 192 -14.05 -4.02 21.43
C GLU A 192 -12.71 -3.98 20.67
N THR A 193 -12.06 -2.81 20.62
CA THR A 193 -10.70 -2.69 20.07
C THR A 193 -9.72 -3.55 20.86
N GLY A 194 -9.82 -3.54 22.20
CA GLY A 194 -9.06 -4.42 23.08
C GLY A 194 -9.28 -5.90 22.76
N THR A 195 -10.53 -6.34 22.66
CA THR A 195 -10.87 -7.72 22.29
C THR A 195 -10.28 -8.11 20.94
N ALA A 196 -10.35 -7.23 19.94
CA ALA A 196 -9.82 -7.49 18.60
C ALA A 196 -8.29 -7.67 18.55
N ILE A 197 -7.54 -7.15 19.53
CA ILE A 197 -6.07 -7.29 19.59
C ILE A 197 -5.60 -8.36 20.58
N GLN A 198 -6.50 -9.05 21.28
CA GLN A 198 -6.15 -9.94 22.39
C GLN A 198 -5.15 -11.05 22.00
N ASN A 199 -5.30 -11.58 20.79
CA ASN A 199 -4.43 -12.62 20.25
C ASN A 199 -3.38 -12.11 19.26
N ALA A 200 -3.37 -10.81 18.96
CA ALA A 200 -2.48 -10.23 17.96
C ALA A 200 -1.03 -10.28 18.44
N GLU A 201 -0.14 -10.81 17.60
CA GLU A 201 1.31 -10.67 17.73
C GLU A 201 1.80 -9.37 17.08
N ILE A 202 1.09 -8.92 16.05
CA ILE A 202 1.33 -7.66 15.35
C ILE A 202 0.03 -6.86 15.29
N VAL A 203 0.08 -5.57 15.64
CA VAL A 203 -1.04 -4.64 15.46
C VAL A 203 -0.62 -3.55 14.48
N LEU A 204 -1.45 -3.31 13.46
CA LEU A 204 -1.29 -2.19 12.52
C LEU A 204 -2.48 -1.24 12.65
N ALA A 205 -2.25 0.00 13.06
CA ALA A 205 -3.24 1.07 13.01
C ALA A 205 -3.27 1.68 11.61
N ALA A 206 -4.40 1.51 10.91
CA ALA A 206 -4.63 2.00 9.54
C ALA A 206 -5.74 3.07 9.48
N GLY A 207 -5.88 3.85 10.57
CA GLY A 207 -6.91 4.88 10.71
C GLY A 207 -6.65 6.12 9.87
N ALA A 208 -7.70 6.94 9.74
CA ALA A 208 -7.58 8.27 9.16
C ALA A 208 -6.66 9.17 10.00
N GLY A 209 -6.12 10.20 9.37
CA GLY A 209 -5.27 11.19 10.03
C GLY A 209 -5.95 11.86 11.23
N GLY A 210 -5.23 12.02 12.33
CA GLY A 210 -5.74 12.66 13.54
C GLY A 210 -6.74 11.83 14.35
N ILE A 211 -6.86 10.53 14.05
CA ILE A 211 -7.72 9.61 14.78
C ILE A 211 -6.86 8.63 15.56
N GLN A 212 -6.96 8.69 16.89
CA GLN A 212 -6.37 7.70 17.79
C GLN A 212 -7.26 6.46 17.85
N LEU A 213 -6.71 5.30 17.49
CA LEU A 213 -7.41 4.02 17.47
C LEU A 213 -7.12 3.17 18.70
N LEU A 214 -5.93 3.29 19.27
CA LEU A 214 -5.47 2.42 20.33
C LEU A 214 -4.76 3.21 21.43
N THR A 215 -5.32 3.17 22.63
CA THR A 215 -4.70 3.77 23.81
C THR A 215 -3.57 2.89 24.36
N LYS A 216 -2.65 3.51 25.09
CA LYS A 216 -1.52 2.82 25.73
C LYS A 216 -2.03 1.75 26.69
N ASP A 217 -3.06 2.09 27.46
CA ASP A 217 -3.67 1.22 28.46
C ASP A 217 -4.40 0.04 27.82
N THR A 218 -5.13 0.24 26.71
CA THR A 218 -5.80 -0.85 26.01
C THR A 218 -4.79 -1.82 25.40
N LEU A 219 -3.73 -1.31 24.78
CA LEU A 219 -2.64 -2.16 24.28
C LEU A 219 -1.99 -2.96 25.43
N ARG A 220 -1.68 -2.30 26.56
CA ARG A 220 -1.09 -2.96 27.74
C ARG A 220 -2.02 -4.03 28.33
N ASN A 221 -3.31 -3.77 28.41
CA ASN A 221 -4.27 -4.63 29.09
C ASN A 221 -4.72 -5.82 28.24
N TYR A 222 -4.92 -5.62 26.93
CA TYR A 222 -5.44 -6.66 26.04
C TYR A 222 -4.36 -7.30 25.17
N GLY A 223 -3.40 -6.53 24.66
CA GLY A 223 -2.39 -6.99 23.70
C GLY A 223 -1.24 -7.79 24.31
N LYS A 224 -1.52 -8.76 25.18
CA LYS A 224 -0.49 -9.54 25.91
C LYS A 224 0.46 -10.32 25.00
N LYS A 225 -0.03 -10.72 23.82
CA LYS A 225 0.77 -11.41 22.79
C LYS A 225 1.46 -10.46 21.82
N CYS A 226 1.11 -9.17 21.84
CA CYS A 226 1.66 -8.20 20.92
C CYS A 226 3.17 -8.04 21.15
N ARG A 227 3.93 -8.02 20.06
CA ARG A 227 5.37 -7.78 20.04
C ARG A 227 5.75 -6.65 19.10
N VAL A 228 4.95 -6.41 18.06
CA VAL A 228 5.14 -5.32 17.11
C VAL A 228 3.86 -4.49 16.98
N ALA A 229 3.97 -3.18 17.14
CA ALA A 229 2.89 -2.25 16.87
C ALA A 229 3.33 -1.23 15.80
N ALA A 230 2.52 -1.03 14.77
CA ALA A 230 2.80 -0.12 13.68
C ALA A 230 1.62 0.84 13.47
N ASP A 231 1.92 2.06 13.05
CA ASP A 231 0.92 3.11 12.82
C ASP A 231 1.25 3.89 11.55
N VAL A 232 0.26 4.05 10.68
CA VAL A 232 0.39 4.81 9.43
C VAL A 232 -0.04 6.27 9.57
N ASN A 233 -0.64 6.65 10.71
CA ASN A 233 -1.10 8.00 10.96
C ASN A 233 0.06 8.88 11.48
N ALA A 234 0.49 9.84 10.66
CA ALA A 234 1.49 10.85 11.05
C ALA A 234 0.86 12.13 11.64
N ILE A 235 -0.46 12.27 11.62
CA ILE A 235 -1.20 13.48 12.02
C ILE A 235 -1.66 13.32 13.47
N PRO A 236 -1.26 14.22 14.40
CA PRO A 236 -1.70 14.18 15.78
C PRO A 236 -3.23 14.35 15.96
N PRO A 237 -3.86 13.65 16.92
CA PRO A 237 -3.28 12.55 17.68
C PRO A 237 -2.97 11.34 16.78
N VAL A 238 -1.83 10.70 17.02
CA VAL A 238 -1.42 9.48 16.31
C VAL A 238 -2.40 8.32 16.59
N GLY A 239 -2.41 7.32 15.72
CA GLY A 239 -3.28 6.15 15.81
C GLY A 239 -3.01 5.28 17.02
N ILE A 240 -1.74 5.10 17.40
CA ILE A 240 -1.35 4.36 18.62
C ILE A 240 -0.72 5.33 19.63
N GLU A 241 -1.34 5.45 20.80
CA GLU A 241 -0.88 6.36 21.84
C GLU A 241 0.56 6.10 22.26
N GLY A 242 1.37 7.16 22.32
CA GLY A 242 2.75 7.10 22.75
C GLY A 242 3.71 6.45 21.74
N LEU A 243 3.24 6.04 20.56
CA LEU A 243 4.11 5.60 19.47
C LEU A 243 4.64 6.83 18.72
N ASP A 244 5.94 7.07 18.83
CA ASP A 244 6.63 8.13 18.09
C ASP A 244 6.55 7.86 16.57
N SER A 245 6.13 8.84 15.77
CA SER A 245 6.05 8.72 14.31
C SER A 245 7.39 8.37 13.64
N ASN A 246 8.53 8.64 14.28
CA ASN A 246 9.86 8.26 13.82
C ASN A 246 10.34 6.91 14.33
N ALA A 247 9.61 6.26 15.25
CA ALA A 247 9.99 4.96 15.79
C ALA A 247 10.22 3.95 14.65
N ASP A 248 11.35 3.27 14.69
CA ASP A 248 11.74 2.28 13.68
C ASP A 248 12.34 1.07 14.39
N GLY A 249 11.49 0.29 15.05
CA GLY A 249 11.90 -0.87 15.85
C GLY A 249 12.33 -0.54 17.28
N LYS A 250 11.99 0.66 17.77
CA LYS A 250 12.24 1.07 19.17
C LYS A 250 11.16 0.51 20.08
N GLU A 251 11.56 -0.04 21.22
CA GLU A 251 10.62 -0.42 22.27
C GLU A 251 9.94 0.81 22.87
N PHE A 252 8.60 0.80 22.95
CA PHE A 252 7.80 1.92 23.49
C PHE A 252 6.89 1.49 24.64
N GLN A 253 6.66 0.18 24.79
CA GLN A 253 6.10 -0.46 25.97
C GLN A 253 6.88 -1.76 26.25
N PRO A 254 6.90 -2.26 27.50
CA PRO A 254 7.62 -3.49 27.84
C PRO A 254 7.25 -4.66 26.90
N GLY A 255 8.23 -5.15 26.15
CA GLY A 255 8.10 -6.23 25.18
C GLY A 255 7.45 -5.87 23.84
N ILE A 256 7.14 -4.58 23.58
CA ILE A 256 6.46 -4.13 22.35
C ILE A 256 7.31 -3.09 21.60
N PHE A 257 7.69 -3.45 20.38
CA PHE A 257 8.49 -2.62 19.49
C PHE A 257 7.61 -1.88 18.49
N GLY A 258 7.89 -0.58 18.32
CA GLY A 258 7.07 0.36 17.57
C GLY A 258 7.64 0.70 16.19
N ILE A 259 6.74 0.85 15.20
CA ILE A 259 7.05 1.41 13.87
C ILE A 259 6.08 2.56 13.60
N GLY A 260 6.59 3.78 13.60
CA GLY A 260 5.79 4.99 13.38
C GLY A 260 5.62 5.36 11.91
N ALA A 261 4.66 6.25 11.65
CA ALA A 261 4.22 6.62 10.31
C ALA A 261 5.31 7.24 9.43
N LEU A 262 6.24 8.04 9.98
CA LEU A 262 7.35 8.61 9.21
C LEU A 262 8.41 7.56 8.89
N ALA A 263 8.60 6.56 9.77
CA ALA A 263 9.47 5.43 9.47
C ALA A 263 8.91 4.57 8.34
N ILE A 264 7.58 4.39 8.28
CA ILE A 264 6.87 3.76 7.15
C ILE A 264 6.99 4.64 5.90
N GLY A 265 6.71 5.93 6.02
CA GLY A 265 6.76 6.91 4.93
C GLY A 265 8.11 6.98 4.21
N ARG A 266 9.22 6.89 4.95
CA ARG A 266 10.56 6.81 4.35
C ARG A 266 10.76 5.58 3.45
N LEU A 267 10.15 4.44 3.78
CA LEU A 267 10.19 3.25 2.93
C LEU A 267 9.14 3.34 1.81
N LYS A 268 7.96 3.90 2.07
CA LYS A 268 6.90 4.18 1.08
C LYS A 268 7.45 4.94 -0.12
N ILE A 269 8.14 6.05 0.12
CA ILE A 269 8.73 6.88 -0.95
C ILE A 269 9.73 6.06 -1.78
N LYS A 270 10.56 5.22 -1.14
CA LYS A 270 11.53 4.36 -1.85
C LYS A 270 10.82 3.29 -2.69
N ILE A 271 9.75 2.70 -2.19
CA ILE A 271 8.95 1.71 -2.91
C ILE A 271 8.32 2.36 -4.14
N GLU A 272 7.66 3.50 -3.98
CA GLU A 272 7.00 4.21 -5.08
C GLU A 272 8.01 4.67 -6.14
N THR A 273 9.15 5.23 -5.73
CA THR A 273 10.23 5.60 -6.64
C THR A 273 10.70 4.39 -7.46
N GLU A 274 10.83 3.23 -6.84
CA GLU A 274 11.23 2.00 -7.52
C GLU A 274 10.12 1.45 -8.43
N LEU A 275 8.84 1.56 -8.07
CA LEU A 275 7.71 1.23 -8.96
C LEU A 275 7.78 2.07 -10.24
N ILE A 276 7.95 3.39 -10.09
CA ILE A 276 8.08 4.34 -11.20
C ILE A 276 9.27 3.96 -12.08
N LYS A 277 10.43 3.66 -11.49
CA LYS A 277 11.63 3.23 -12.23
C LYS A 277 11.43 1.93 -13.00
N ARG A 278 10.83 0.91 -12.37
CA ARG A 278 10.57 -0.37 -13.03
C ARG A 278 9.54 -0.23 -14.14
N ALA A 279 8.50 0.57 -13.94
CA ALA A 279 7.51 0.87 -14.99
C ALA A 279 8.15 1.65 -16.15
N ALA A 280 8.99 2.65 -15.86
CA ALA A 280 9.71 3.41 -16.88
C ALA A 280 10.59 2.50 -17.75
N ALA A 281 11.29 1.54 -17.14
CA ALA A 281 12.19 0.61 -17.82
C ALA A 281 11.47 -0.53 -18.57
N SER A 282 10.22 -0.84 -18.20
CA SER A 282 9.46 -1.92 -18.83
C SER A 282 8.58 -1.40 -19.96
N PRO A 283 8.47 -2.07 -21.12
CA PRO A 283 7.53 -1.64 -22.17
C PRO A 283 6.06 -1.83 -21.76
N LYS A 284 5.78 -2.81 -20.88
CA LYS A 284 4.44 -3.16 -20.40
C LYS A 284 4.46 -3.76 -19.00
N GLY A 285 3.29 -3.91 -18.39
CA GLY A 285 3.12 -4.62 -17.13
C GLY A 285 2.29 -3.84 -16.11
N LEU A 286 1.86 -4.54 -15.07
CA LEU A 286 1.12 -3.97 -13.95
C LEU A 286 2.03 -3.85 -12.73
N PHE A 287 2.10 -2.65 -12.17
CA PHE A 287 2.92 -2.28 -11.02
C PHE A 287 1.97 -1.84 -9.89
N ASP A 288 1.48 -2.82 -9.14
CA ASP A 288 0.43 -2.70 -8.11
C ASP A 288 0.97 -3.00 -6.70
N TYR A 289 0.06 -3.28 -5.75
CA TYR A 289 0.40 -3.61 -4.36
C TYR A 289 1.32 -4.84 -4.23
N ALA A 290 1.22 -5.82 -5.12
CA ALA A 290 2.06 -7.02 -5.06
C ALA A 290 3.51 -6.68 -5.42
N VAL A 291 3.71 -5.90 -6.49
CA VAL A 291 5.05 -5.42 -6.87
C VAL A 291 5.60 -4.45 -5.82
N ALA A 292 4.75 -3.57 -5.28
CA ALA A 292 5.12 -2.66 -4.20
C ALA A 292 5.67 -3.42 -2.99
N TYR A 293 4.97 -4.49 -2.60
CA TYR A 293 5.37 -5.32 -1.49
C TYR A 293 6.63 -6.14 -1.77
N GLU A 294 6.80 -6.69 -2.98
CA GLU A 294 8.06 -7.35 -3.38
C GLU A 294 9.26 -6.40 -3.21
N ILE A 295 9.14 -5.16 -3.67
CA ILE A 295 10.18 -4.13 -3.50
C ILE A 295 10.46 -3.87 -2.02
N GLY A 296 9.41 -3.66 -1.22
CA GLY A 296 9.50 -3.42 0.22
C GLY A 296 10.18 -4.56 0.96
N LYS A 297 9.70 -5.80 0.74
CA LYS A 297 10.22 -7.04 1.33
C LYS A 297 11.70 -7.24 0.98
N LYS A 298 12.07 -7.07 -0.29
CA LYS A 298 13.47 -7.17 -0.73
C LYS A 298 14.37 -6.11 -0.07
N SER A 299 13.87 -4.90 0.12
CA SER A 299 14.60 -3.81 0.78
C SER A 299 14.92 -4.14 2.24
N VAL A 300 13.95 -4.65 3.00
CA VAL A 300 14.16 -5.02 4.41
C VAL A 300 15.05 -6.25 4.57
N LEU A 301 14.89 -7.28 3.73
CA LEU A 301 15.73 -8.49 3.79
C LEU A 301 17.19 -8.18 3.49
N LYS A 302 17.47 -7.36 2.45
CA LYS A 302 18.83 -6.89 2.16
C LYS A 302 19.45 -6.09 3.30
N LYS A 303 18.65 -5.33 4.06
CA LYS A 303 19.14 -4.60 5.24
C LYS A 303 19.56 -5.59 6.33
N LEU A 304 18.75 -6.62 6.60
CA LEU A 304 19.07 -7.65 7.59
C LEU A 304 20.32 -8.45 7.23
N GLU A 305 20.48 -8.85 5.96
CA GLU A 305 21.69 -9.52 5.48
C GLU A 305 22.96 -8.71 5.68
N LYS A 306 22.87 -7.37 5.61
CA LYS A 306 24.02 -6.48 5.86
C LYS A 306 24.34 -6.33 7.35
N ILE A 307 23.36 -6.47 8.23
CA ILE A 307 23.56 -6.41 9.69
C ILE A 307 24.13 -7.74 10.21
N ALA A 308 23.80 -8.85 9.55
CA ALA A 308 24.29 -10.18 9.91
C ALA A 308 25.73 -10.48 9.44
N LYS A 309 26.32 -9.60 8.61
CA LYS A 309 27.72 -9.66 8.16
C LYS A 309 28.58 -8.73 8.99
#